data_AF-A0A452J3Q7-F1
#
_entry.id   AF-A0A452J3Q7-F1
#
_cell.length_a   1.000
_cell.length_b   1.000
_cell.length_c   1.000
_cell.angle_alpha   90.00
_cell.angle_beta   90.00
_cell.angle_gamma   90.00
#
_symmetry.space_group_name_H-M   'P 1'
#
loop_
_entity.id
_entity.type
_entity.pdbx_description
1 polymer ?
#
loop_
_entity_poly.entity_id
_entity_poly.type
_entity_poly.pdbx_seq_one_letter_code
_entity_poly.pdbx_strand_id
1 'polypeptide(L)' 'MAYSFQKPNKLLHQNYETLLETCLKNKCLFKDENFPADLRSIGMGSLLQKLPPKLQWKRPHVSDVQ' A
#
# COMPACT_ATOMS: atom_id res chain seq x y z
N MET A 1 19.69 10.13 25.91
CA MET A 1 18.93 8.87 25.91
C MET A 1 18.73 8.46 24.46
N ALA A 2 19.28 7.34 24.02
CA ALA A 2 19.08 6.85 22.66
C ALA A 2 17.75 6.09 22.62
N TYR A 3 16.76 6.60 21.89
CA TYR A 3 15.55 5.84 21.61
C TYR A 3 15.91 4.72 20.64
N SER A 4 15.90 3.48 21.11
CA SER A 4 15.96 2.32 20.22
C SER A 4 14.60 2.16 19.55
N PHE A 5 14.57 2.26 18.22
CA PHE A 5 13.40 1.84 17.46
C PHE A 5 13.27 0.32 17.65
N GLN A 6 12.28 -0.11 18.43
CA GLN A 6 11.96 -1.52 18.56
C GLN A 6 11.62 -2.07 17.18
N LYS A 7 12.11 -3.29 16.89
CA LYS A 7 11.84 -3.95 15.62
C LYS A 7 10.31 -4.12 15.51
N PRO A 8 9.65 -3.46 14.55
CA PRO A 8 8.21 -3.50 14.47
C PRO A 8 7.75 -4.94 14.22
N ASN A 9 6.72 -5.37 14.95
CA ASN A 9 6.11 -6.67 14.72
C ASN A 9 5.55 -6.70 13.29
N LYS A 10 5.80 -7.78 12.54
CA LYS A 10 5.36 -7.89 11.15
C LYS A 10 3.83 -8.00 11.14
N LEU A 11 3.15 -6.92 10.77
CA LEU A 11 1.69 -6.93 10.63
C LEU A 11 1.29 -7.95 9.56
N LEU A 12 0.35 -8.82 9.90
CA LEU A 12 -0.23 -9.83 8.98
C LEU A 12 0.81 -10.69 8.25
N HIS A 13 1.96 -10.94 8.89
CA HIS A 13 3.11 -11.66 8.31
C HIS A 13 3.71 -11.03 7.04
N GLN A 14 3.38 -9.77 6.73
CA GLN A 14 3.98 -9.06 5.61
C GLN A 14 5.43 -8.67 5.96
N ASN A 15 6.38 -9.25 5.24
CA ASN A 15 7.79 -8.88 5.33
C ASN A 15 8.20 -8.08 4.09
N TYR A 16 8.57 -6.82 4.29
CA TYR A 16 8.96 -5.92 3.21
C TYR A 16 10.04 -6.51 2.30
N GLU A 17 11.12 -7.05 2.86
CA GLU A 17 12.27 -7.56 2.09
C GLU A 17 11.85 -8.74 1.21
N THR A 18 11.14 -9.72 1.78
CA THR A 18 10.62 -10.89 1.04
C THR A 18 9.63 -10.47 -0.04
N LEU A 19 8.73 -9.53 0.24
CA LEU A 19 7.76 -9.03 -0.74
C LEU A 19 8.45 -8.31 -1.90
N LEU A 20 9.43 -7.45 -1.59
CA LEU A 20 10.22 -6.74 -2.59
C LEU A 20 10.99 -7.72 -3.48
N GLU A 21 11.72 -8.67 -2.88
CA GLU A 21 12.48 -9.67 -3.63
C GLU A 21 11.57 -10.50 -4.55
N THR A 22 10.41 -10.92 -4.05
CA THR A 22 9.42 -11.68 -4.83
C THR A 22 8.92 -10.87 -6.03
N CYS A 23 8.58 -9.60 -5.84
CA CYS A 23 8.14 -8.72 -6.91
C CYS A 23 9.23 -8.49 -7.96
N LEU A 24 10.47 -8.25 -7.53
CA LEU A 24 11.60 -8.07 -8.43
C LEU A 24 11.88 -9.33 -9.26
N LYS A 25 11.89 -10.51 -8.62
CA LYS A 25 12.07 -11.80 -9.28
C LYS A 25 10.99 -12.06 -10.33
N ASN A 26 9.75 -11.71 -10.01
CA ASN A 26 8.59 -11.88 -10.88
C ASN A 26 8.39 -10.72 -11.88
N LYS A 27 9.28 -9.71 -11.87
CA LYS A 27 9.18 -8.50 -12.70
C LYS A 27 7.81 -7.81 -12.63
N CYS A 28 7.23 -7.75 -11.44
CA CYS A 28 5.94 -7.15 -11.20
C CYS A 28 5.98 -6.09 -10.10
N LEU A 29 4.99 -5.20 -10.08
CA LEU A 29 4.82 -4.23 -9.01
C LEU A 29 3.98 -4.84 -7.88
N PHE A 30 4.37 -4.54 -6.65
CA PHE A 30 3.64 -4.99 -5.46
C PHE A 30 2.20 -4.47 -5.46
N LYS A 31 1.25 -5.36 -5.16
CA LYS A 31 -0.15 -5.05 -4.86
C LYS A 31 -0.44 -5.64 -3.49
N ASP A 32 -1.07 -4.86 -2.62
CA ASP A 32 -1.40 -5.31 -1.27
C ASP A 32 -2.77 -6.00 -1.29
N GLU A 33 -2.79 -7.31 -1.08
CA GLU A 33 -4.04 -8.09 -1.00
C GLU A 33 -4.79 -7.84 0.33
N ASN A 34 -4.09 -7.43 1.39
CA ASN A 34 -4.70 -7.07 2.67
C ASN A 34 -5.29 -5.65 2.65
N PHE A 35 -4.82 -4.81 1.74
CA PHE A 35 -5.29 -3.44 1.55
C PHE A 35 -5.41 -3.11 0.04
N PRO A 36 -6.39 -3.72 -0.65
CA PRO A 36 -6.50 -3.65 -2.11
C PRO A 36 -6.80 -2.23 -2.61
N ALA A 37 -6.46 -1.94 -3.86
CA ALA A 37 -6.82 -0.68 -4.52
C ALA A 37 -8.29 -0.67 -4.97
N ASP A 38 -9.22 -0.96 -4.06
CA ASP A 38 -10.67 -0.95 -4.27
C ASP A 38 -11.38 0.01 -3.28
N LEU A 39 -12.70 0.14 -3.39
CA LEU A 39 -13.47 1.06 -2.55
C LEU A 39 -13.45 0.68 -1.06
N ARG A 40 -13.26 -0.61 -0.71
CA ARG A 40 -13.28 -1.08 0.68
C ARG A 40 -12.08 -0.57 1.47
N SER A 41 -10.95 -0.35 0.79
CA SER A 41 -9.77 0.31 1.36
C SER A 41 -9.94 1.82 1.56
N ILE A 42 -10.91 2.44 0.89
CA ILE A 42 -11.26 3.85 1.12
C ILE A 42 -12.16 3.97 2.34
N GLY A 43 -13.16 3.08 2.44
CA GLY A 43 -14.06 2.99 3.59
C GLY A 43 -15.44 2.48 3.19
N MET A 44 -16.46 2.87 3.94
CA MET A 44 -17.82 2.36 3.78
C MET A 44 -18.87 3.47 3.94
N GLY A 45 -20.10 3.17 3.55
CA GLY A 45 -21.26 4.03 3.84
C GLY A 45 -21.23 5.38 3.12
N SER A 46 -21.59 6.44 3.84
CA SER A 46 -21.73 7.79 3.30
C SER A 46 -20.43 8.37 2.73
N LEU A 47 -19.26 7.84 3.12
CA LEU A 47 -17.98 8.21 2.53
C LEU A 47 -17.93 7.85 1.04
N LEU A 48 -18.36 6.64 0.68
CA LEU A 48 -18.32 6.17 -0.70
C LEU A 48 -19.30 6.94 -1.60
N GLN A 49 -20.41 7.42 -1.05
CA GLN A 49 -21.40 8.22 -1.78
C GLN A 49 -20.87 9.61 -2.20
N LYS A 50 -19.83 10.11 -1.53
CA LYS A 50 -19.19 11.40 -1.83
C LYS A 50 -18.05 11.29 -2.84
N LEU A 51 -17.70 10.07 -3.26
CA LEU A 51 -16.58 9.87 -4.16
C LEU A 51 -16.92 10.29 -5.60
N PRO A 52 -15.93 10.80 -6.35
CA PRO A 52 -16.12 11.08 -7.76
C PRO A 52 -16.39 9.77 -8.53
N PRO A 53 -17.24 9.79 -9.57
CA PRO A 53 -17.66 8.59 -10.30
C PRO A 53 -16.54 7.89 -11.09
N LYS A 54 -15.39 8.56 -11.28
CA LYS A 54 -14.22 8.03 -12.02
C LYS A 54 -12.95 8.06 -11.17
N LEU A 55 -13.06 7.70 -9.89
CA LEU A 55 -11.91 7.57 -9.02
C LEU A 55 -10.93 6.51 -9.57
N GLN A 56 -9.63 6.82 -9.54
CA GLN A 56 -8.57 5.90 -9.95
C GLN A 56 -7.44 5.91 -8.92
N TRP A 57 -7.02 4.71 -8.51
CA TRP A 57 -5.78 4.54 -7.75
C TRP A 57 -4.59 4.66 -8.69
N LYS A 58 -3.66 5.56 -8.36
CA LYS A 58 -2.44 5.77 -9.14
C LYS A 58 -1.23 5.56 -8.24
N ARG A 59 -0.15 5.05 -8.84
CA ARG A 59 1.16 5.05 -8.18
C ARG A 59 1.83 6.40 -8.45
N PRO A 60 2.62 6.95 -7.51
CA PRO A 60 3.47 8.10 -7.79
C PRO A 60 4.36 7.79 -9.00
N HIS A 61 4.43 8.70 -9.98
CA HIS A 61 5.42 8.59 -11.04
C HIS A 61 6.75 9.13 -10.52
N VAL A 62 7.88 8.57 -10.98
CA VAL A 62 9.22 8.94 -10.49
C VAL A 62 9.53 10.44 -10.71
N SER A 63 8.79 11.12 -11.59
CA SER A 63 8.89 12.56 -11.87
C SER A 63 8.10 13.48 -10.93
N ASP A 64 7.28 12.95 -10.03
CA ASP A 64 6.42 13.76 -9.12
C ASP A 64 7.07 14.01 -7.75
N VAL A 65 8.34 13.65 -7.58
CA VAL A 65 9.13 13.97 -6.39
C VAL A 65 10.01 15.17 -6.73
N GLN A 66 9.54 16.38 -6.39
CA GLN A 66 10.28 17.64 -6.44
C GLN A 66 10.66 18.07 -5.03
#